data_AF-A0A355TY91-F1
#
_entry.id   AF-A0A355TY91-F1
#
_cell.length_a   1.000
_cell.length_b   1.000
_cell.length_c   1.000
_cell.angle_alpha   90.00
_cell.angle_beta   90.00
_cell.angle_gamma   90.00
#
_symmetry.space_group_name_H-M   'P 1'
#
loop_
_entity.id
_entity.type
_entity.pdbx_description
1 polymer ?
#
loop_
_entity_poly.entity_id
_entity_poly.type
_entity_poly.pdbx_seq_one_letter_code
_entity_poly.pdbx_strand_id
1 'polypeptide(L)'
;MDKEMIAYCGTYCGICEWKDKVNCKGCKANGGNMFWGECDKAKCCIEKGFEHCGECPELPCQKISDLIDDPVHGDNGTDVRLSNLRNWKNGNYVYKKLDNAAQEQAENL
;
A
#
# COMPACT_ATOMS: atom_id res chain seq x y z
N MET A 1 -6.24 5.39 13.11
CA MET A 1 -5.90 4.21 12.30
C MET A 1 -4.94 3.33 13.10
N ASP A 2 -4.96 2.03 12.89
CA ASP A 2 -3.96 1.11 13.46
C ASP A 2 -2.65 1.22 12.65
N LYS A 3 -1.54 1.56 13.30
CA LYS A 3 -0.26 1.77 12.61
C LYS A 3 0.33 0.47 12.06
N GLU A 4 -0.02 -0.68 12.64
CA GLU A 4 0.44 -1.98 12.14
C GLU A 4 -0.19 -2.33 10.78
N MET A 5 -1.30 -1.67 10.45
CA MET A 5 -2.01 -1.83 9.18
C MET A 5 -1.55 -0.84 8.09
N ILE A 6 -0.51 -0.05 8.35
CA ILE A 6 0.15 0.77 7.32
C ILE A 6 0.93 -0.16 6.37
N ALA A 7 0.55 -0.18 5.09
CA ALA A 7 1.32 -0.91 4.08
C ALA A 7 2.51 -0.10 3.60
N TYR A 8 3.57 -0.79 3.18
CA TYR A 8 4.78 -0.14 2.64
C TYR A 8 4.47 0.77 1.44
N CYS A 9 3.48 0.41 0.60
CA CYS A 9 3.19 1.10 -0.66
C CYS A 9 2.24 2.31 -0.55
N GLY A 10 1.74 2.67 0.65
CA GLY A 10 0.82 3.81 0.79
C GLY A 10 -0.66 3.42 0.91
N THR A 11 -0.97 2.13 0.88
CA THR A 11 -2.33 1.61 1.15
C THR A 11 -2.52 1.40 2.64
N TYR A 12 -3.71 1.68 3.17
CA TYR A 12 -4.07 1.26 4.52
C TYR A 12 -4.72 -0.13 4.48
N CYS A 13 -4.03 -1.17 4.94
CA CYS A 13 -4.52 -2.55 4.91
C CYS A 13 -5.77 -2.77 5.77
N GLY A 14 -6.01 -1.93 6.77
CA GLY A 14 -7.14 -2.07 7.70
C GLY A 14 -8.51 -1.90 7.05
N ILE A 15 -8.57 -1.43 5.81
CA ILE A 15 -9.79 -1.30 5.00
C ILE A 15 -9.67 -1.97 3.63
N CYS A 16 -8.68 -2.83 3.44
CA CYS A 16 -8.49 -3.53 2.17
C CYS A 16 -9.56 -4.61 2.02
N GLU A 17 -10.33 -4.57 0.94
CA GLU A 17 -11.47 -5.45 0.70
C GLU A 17 -11.05 -6.93 0.54
N TRP A 18 -9.82 -7.16 0.08
CA TRP A 18 -9.24 -8.49 -0.01
C TRP A 18 -8.84 -9.09 1.34
N LYS A 19 -8.69 -8.28 2.40
CA LYS A 19 -8.01 -8.70 3.63
C LYS A 19 -8.67 -9.93 4.25
N ASP A 20 -9.96 -9.84 4.55
CA ASP A 20 -10.66 -10.90 5.27
C ASP A 20 -11.00 -12.07 4.33
N LYS A 21 -11.20 -11.79 3.04
CA LYS A 21 -11.48 -12.78 1.99
C LYS A 21 -10.36 -13.81 1.80
N VAL A 22 -9.11 -13.37 1.96
CA VAL A 22 -7.93 -14.25 1.80
C VAL A 22 -7.19 -14.48 3.12
N ASN A 23 -7.82 -14.13 4.26
CA ASN A 23 -7.22 -14.20 5.59
C ASN A 23 -5.83 -13.53 5.68
N CYS A 24 -5.69 -12.39 4.99
CA CYS A 24 -4.48 -11.60 4.98
C CYS A 24 -4.31 -10.85 6.31
N LYS A 25 -3.10 -10.84 6.86
CA LYS A 25 -2.80 -10.18 8.15
C LYS A 25 -2.30 -8.74 8.00
N GLY A 26 -2.21 -8.24 6.76
CA GLY A 26 -1.59 -6.96 6.44
C GLY A 26 -0.13 -7.11 5.99
N CYS A 27 0.36 -6.12 5.22
CA CYS A 27 1.62 -6.22 4.51
C CYS A 27 2.84 -6.41 5.43
N LYS A 28 2.88 -5.68 6.56
CA LYS A 28 3.95 -5.79 7.57
C LYS A 28 3.93 -7.15 8.28
N ALA A 29 2.76 -7.59 8.75
CA ALA A 29 2.60 -8.88 9.42
C ALA A 29 2.94 -10.08 8.52
N ASN A 30 2.77 -9.93 7.20
CA ASN A 30 3.14 -10.93 6.21
C ASN A 30 4.61 -10.84 5.77
N GLY A 31 5.38 -9.86 6.25
CA GLY A 31 6.77 -9.64 5.83
C GLY A 31 6.93 -9.41 4.32
N GLY A 32 5.91 -8.82 3.67
CA GLY A 32 5.90 -8.65 2.22
C GLY A 32 5.51 -9.88 1.39
N ASN A 33 5.27 -11.03 2.02
CA ASN A 33 4.82 -12.26 1.35
C ASN A 33 3.29 -12.30 1.28
N MET A 34 2.73 -11.80 0.19
CA MET A 34 1.30 -11.67 0.02
C MET A 34 0.69 -12.92 -0.62
N PHE A 35 -0.64 -13.04 -0.63
CA PHE A 35 -1.33 -14.18 -1.24
C PHE A 35 -1.06 -14.32 -2.75
N TRP A 36 -0.64 -13.24 -3.40
CA TRP A 36 -0.26 -13.18 -4.81
C TRP A 36 1.27 -13.26 -5.05
N GLY A 37 2.08 -13.42 -4.00
CA GLY A 37 3.54 -13.52 -4.09
C GLY A 37 4.31 -12.43 -3.32
N GLU A 38 5.61 -12.31 -3.62
CA GLU A 38 6.51 -11.36 -2.97
C GLU A 38 6.25 -9.93 -3.46
N CYS A 39 6.03 -9.01 -2.51
CA CYS A 39 5.85 -7.59 -2.80
C CYS A 39 7.19 -6.87 -2.94
N ASP A 40 7.47 -6.36 -4.14
CA ASP A 40 8.71 -5.67 -4.45
C ASP A 40 8.91 -4.35 -3.69
N LYS A 41 7.81 -3.65 -3.32
CA LYS A 41 7.85 -2.44 -2.47
C LYS A 41 8.21 -2.81 -1.03
N ALA A 42 7.61 -3.88 -0.51
CA ALA A 42 7.86 -4.37 0.83
C ALA A 42 9.31 -4.82 0.97
N LYS A 43 9.79 -5.67 0.04
CA LYS A 43 11.18 -6.11 -0.02
C LYS A 43 12.16 -4.93 -0.01
N CYS A 44 11.95 -3.96 -0.90
CA CYS A 44 12.79 -2.76 -0.97
C CYS A 44 12.80 -1.95 0.34
N CYS A 45 11.65 -1.79 1.00
CA CYS A 45 11.59 -1.09 2.29
C CYS A 45 12.30 -1.88 3.40
N ILE A 46 12.08 -3.19 3.47
CA ILE A 46 12.72 -4.07 4.47
C ILE A 46 14.25 -4.03 4.30
N GLU A 47 14.76 -4.18 3.08
CA GLU A 47 16.20 -4.12 2.80
C GLU A 47 16.83 -2.78 3.15
N LYS A 48 16.09 -1.68 2.98
CA LYS A 48 16.55 -0.31 3.29
C LYS A 48 16.26 0.13 4.72
N GLY A 49 15.56 -0.68 5.53
CA GLY A 49 15.12 -0.30 6.88
C GLY A 49 14.08 0.82 6.91
N PHE A 50 13.26 0.95 5.87
CA PHE A 50 12.17 1.93 5.81
C PHE A 50 10.85 1.34 6.35
N GLU A 51 10.12 2.16 7.11
CA GLU A 51 8.79 1.79 7.62
C GLU A 51 7.73 1.75 6.51
N HIS A 52 7.91 2.58 5.49
CA HIS A 52 7.10 2.64 4.28
C HIS A 52 7.82 3.46 3.20
N CYS A 53 7.37 3.37 1.94
CA CYS A 53 7.98 4.09 0.82
C CYS A 53 8.00 5.63 0.99
N GLY A 54 7.21 6.20 1.92
CA GLY A 54 7.25 7.61 2.31
C GLY A 54 8.63 8.09 2.75
N GLU A 55 9.43 7.21 3.32
CA GLU A 55 10.79 7.51 3.80
C GLU A 55 11.82 7.49 2.67
N CYS A 56 11.48 6.92 1.51
CA CYS A 56 12.35 6.91 0.35
C CYS A 56 12.64 8.36 -0.11
N PRO A 57 13.93 8.75 -0.23
CA PRO A 57 14.29 10.09 -0.70
C PRO A 57 13.94 10.32 -2.18
N GLU A 58 13.75 9.24 -2.94
CA GLU A 58 13.42 9.28 -4.37
C GLU A 58 11.91 9.21 -4.64
N LEU A 59 11.05 9.35 -3.62
CA LEU A 59 9.60 9.22 -3.79
C LEU A 59 9.00 10.37 -4.65
N PRO A 60 8.17 10.10 -5.68
CA PRO A 60 7.82 8.77 -6.20
C PRO A 60 8.96 8.16 -7.01
N CYS A 61 9.47 7.02 -6.56
CA CYS A 61 10.41 6.24 -7.36
C CYS A 61 9.64 5.35 -8.33
N GLN A 62 10.33 4.80 -9.34
CA GLN A 62 9.70 4.03 -10.42
C GLN A 62 8.72 2.97 -9.92
N LYS A 63 9.09 2.20 -8.87
CA LYS A 63 8.21 1.16 -8.29
C LYS A 63 6.86 1.69 -7.79
N ILE A 64 6.85 2.89 -7.22
CA ILE A 64 5.63 3.53 -6.74
C ILE A 64 4.86 4.13 -7.92
N SER A 65 5.54 4.79 -8.86
CA SER A 65 4.90 5.31 -10.07
C SER A 65 4.21 4.19 -10.86
N ASP A 66 4.90 3.07 -11.12
CA ASP A 66 4.35 1.90 -11.82
C ASP A 66 3.09 1.35 -11.11
N LEU A 67 3.08 1.33 -9.77
CA LEU A 67 1.91 0.86 -9.03
C LEU A 67 0.75 1.85 -9.15
N ILE A 68 1.01 3.15 -9.07
CA ILE A 68 -0.02 4.19 -9.16
C ILE A 68 -0.69 4.19 -10.54
N ASP A 69 0.11 3.97 -11.58
CA ASP A 69 -0.33 3.96 -12.98
C ASP A 69 -0.93 2.60 -13.40
N ASP A 70 -0.91 1.58 -12.53
CA ASP A 70 -1.48 0.27 -12.85
C ASP A 70 -3.00 0.37 -13.07
N PRO A 71 -3.55 -0.14 -14.20
CA PRO A 71 -4.95 0.03 -14.55
C PRO A 71 -5.93 -0.71 -13.63
N VAL A 72 -5.47 -1.70 -12.86
CA VAL A 72 -6.31 -2.54 -12.00
C VAL A 72 -6.05 -2.25 -10.51
N HIS A 73 -4.77 -2.13 -10.15
CA HIS A 73 -4.30 -2.02 -8.77
C HIS A 73 -3.83 -0.62 -8.38
N GLY A 74 -3.78 0.31 -9.34
CA GLY A 74 -3.30 1.67 -9.15
C GLY A 74 -4.31 2.60 -8.50
N ASP A 75 -4.11 3.90 -8.68
CA ASP A 75 -4.87 4.94 -7.95
C ASP A 75 -5.95 5.59 -8.85
N ASN A 76 -6.27 4.96 -9.98
CA ASN A 76 -7.33 5.42 -10.90
C ASN A 76 -7.18 6.90 -11.35
N GLY A 77 -5.94 7.30 -11.66
CA GLY A 77 -5.61 8.69 -12.03
C GLY A 77 -5.54 9.67 -10.85
N THR A 78 -5.65 9.20 -9.62
CA THR A 78 -5.51 9.99 -8.39
C THR A 78 -4.15 9.76 -7.71
N ASP A 79 -3.90 10.40 -6.56
CA ASP A 79 -2.64 10.35 -5.82
C ASP A 79 -2.76 9.71 -4.43
N VAL A 80 -3.74 8.82 -4.23
CA VAL A 80 -4.10 8.23 -2.91
C VAL A 80 -2.87 7.73 -2.16
N ARG A 81 -2.03 6.90 -2.78
CA ARG A 81 -0.84 6.33 -2.15
C ARG A 81 0.21 7.38 -1.83
N LEU A 82 0.45 8.34 -2.72
CA LEU A 82 1.42 9.42 -2.47
C LEU A 82 0.97 10.34 -1.35
N SER A 83 -0.30 10.71 -1.34
CA SER A 83 -0.92 11.47 -0.26
C SER A 83 -0.74 10.76 1.09
N ASN A 84 -1.04 9.46 1.15
CA ASN A 84 -0.89 8.65 2.36
C ASN A 84 0.58 8.57 2.81
N LEU A 85 1.50 8.23 1.90
CA LEU A 85 2.93 8.12 2.20
C LEU A 85 3.52 9.43 2.73
N ARG A 86 3.14 10.58 2.15
CA ARG A 86 3.57 11.92 2.60
C ARG A 86 3.02 12.25 3.98
N ASN A 87 1.75 11.94 4.23
CA ASN A 87 1.13 12.14 5.54
C ASN A 87 1.85 11.31 6.61
N TRP A 88 2.07 10.01 6.37
CA TRP A 88 2.70 9.13 7.34
C TRP A 88 4.17 9.48 7.62
N LYS A 89 4.94 9.86 6.58
CA LYS A 89 6.30 10.39 6.76
C LYS A 89 6.34 11.59 7.71
N ASN A 90 5.34 12.46 7.64
CA ASN A 90 5.25 13.67 8.45
C ASN A 90 4.57 13.45 9.81
N GLY A 91 4.35 12.19 10.22
CA GLY A 91 3.66 11.87 11.48
C GLY A 91 2.16 12.15 11.48
N ASN A 92 1.57 12.48 10.32
CA ASN A 92 0.14 12.66 10.16
C ASN A 92 -0.52 11.31 9.82
N TYR A 93 -1.08 10.62 10.81
CA TYR A 93 -1.65 9.28 10.65
C TYR A 93 -3.10 9.31 10.16
N VAL A 94 -3.30 9.82 8.95
CA VAL A 94 -4.55 9.81 8.19
C VAL A 94 -4.39 9.01 6.90
N TYR A 95 -5.48 8.55 6.29
CA TYR A 95 -5.42 7.84 5.02
C TYR A 95 -6.61 8.17 4.11
N LYS A 96 -6.39 8.09 2.80
CA LYS A 96 -7.40 8.00 1.75
C LYS A 96 -7.60 6.51 1.39
N LYS A 97 -8.86 6.10 1.17
CA LYS A 97 -9.22 4.74 0.67
C LYS A 97 -8.86 4.64 -0.81
N LEU A 98 -8.47 3.44 -1.26
CA LEU A 98 -8.34 3.12 -2.68
C LEU A 98 -9.71 2.80 -3.27
N ASP A 99 -9.98 3.36 -4.44
CA ASP A 99 -11.19 3.19 -5.25
C ASP A 99 -10.82 2.65 -6.64
N ASN A 100 -9.99 1.60 -6.66
CA ASN A 100 -9.54 0.96 -7.90
C ASN A 100 -10.33 -0.32 -8.21
N ALA A 101 -10.21 -0.77 -9.46
CA ALA A 101 -10.92 -1.95 -9.97
C ALA A 101 -10.68 -3.20 -9.12
N ALA A 102 -9.48 -3.38 -8.57
CA ALA A 102 -9.19 -4.51 -7.69
C ALA A 102 -9.96 -4.47 -6.37
N GLN A 103 -10.17 -3.29 -5.77
CA GLN A 103 -11.00 -3.17 -4.56
C GLN A 103 -12.49 -3.37 -4.91
N GLU A 104 -12.98 -2.73 -5.98
CA GLU A 104 -14.36 -2.89 -6.44
C GLU A 104 -14.70 -4.35 -6.75
N GLN A 105 -13.79 -5.07 -7.43
CA GLN A 105 -13.98 -6.49 -7.70
C GLN A 105 -14.14 -7.30 -6.40
N ALA A 106 -13.34 -7.01 -5.37
CA ALA A 106 -13.44 -7.69 -4.08
C ALA A 106 -14.71 -7.34 -3.30
N GLU A 107 -15.26 -6.14 -3.45
CA GLU A 107 -16.54 -5.77 -2.82
C GLU A 107 -17.70 -6.61 -3.39
N ASN A 108 -17.60 -7.00 -4.66
CA ASN A 108 -18.64 -7.75 -5.39
C ASN A 108 -18.51 -9.29 -5.29
N LEU A 109 -17.55 -9.80 -4.53
CA LEU A 109 -17.32 -11.23 -4.25
C LEU A 109 -17.85 -11.63 -2.87
#